data_AF-A0A971VV05-F1
#
_entry.id   AF-A0A971VV05-F1
#
_cell.length_a   1.000
_cell.length_b   1.000
_cell.length_c   1.000
_cell.angle_alpha   90.00
_cell.angle_beta   90.00
_cell.angle_gamma   90.00
#
_symmetry.space_group_name_H-M   'P 1'
#
loop_
_entity.id
_entity.type
_entity.pdbx_description
1 polymer ?
#
loop_
_entity_poly.entity_id
_entity_poly.type
_entity_poly.pdbx_seq_one_letter_code
_entity_poly.pdbx_strand_id
1 'polypeptide(L)' 'MKRVLCLYRVSTKGQVDPQDDIPLQRRECQDFIDKQDDWIFFEERLEKGVSGYKTATGKRDAIIEIRNMAEQ' A
#
# COMPACT_ATOMS: atom_id res chain seq x y z
N MET A 1 19.56 -6.98 -4.30
CA MET A 1 18.69 -6.61 -3.17
C MET A 1 17.71 -5.55 -3.60
N LYS A 2 16.47 -5.96 -3.84
CA LYS A 2 15.36 -5.10 -4.25
C LYS A 2 14.66 -4.54 -3.02
N ARG A 3 14.56 -3.22 -2.94
CA ARG A 3 13.80 -2.54 -1.88
C ARG A 3 12.32 -2.54 -2.27
N VAL A 4 11.47 -2.95 -1.34
CA VAL A 4 10.03 -3.12 -1.58
C VAL A 4 9.25 -2.26 -0.60
N LEU A 5 8.25 -1.56 -1.12
CA LEU A 5 7.31 -0.76 -0.35
C LEU A 5 5.90 -1.29 -0.60
N CYS A 6 5.09 -1.38 0.45
CA CYS A 6 3.68 -1.79 0.34
C CYS A 6 2.75 -0.59 0.51
N LEU A 7 1.82 -0.41 -0.43
CA LEU A 7 0.72 0.57 -0.32
C LEU A 7 -0.57 -0.16 0.02
N TYR A 8 -1.14 0.09 1.20
CA TYR A 8 -2.42 -0.45 1.63
C TYR A 8 -3.54 0.57 1.50
N ARG A 9 -4.70 0.18 0.99
CA ARG A 9 -5.75 1.16 0.63
C ARG A 9 -7.15 0.63 0.87
N VAL A 10 -7.98 1.45 1.51
CA VAL A 10 -9.42 1.22 1.69
C VAL A 10 -10.25 2.37 1.12
N SER A 11 -11.39 2.06 0.51
CA SER A 11 -12.22 3.02 -0.25
C SER A 11 -12.90 4.07 0.63
N THR A 12 -13.19 3.72 1.88
CA THR A 12 -13.96 4.54 2.82
C THR A 12 -13.15 4.74 4.09
N LYS A 13 -13.44 5.81 4.84
CA LYS A 13 -12.82 6.07 6.15
C LYS A 13 -13.57 5.38 7.30
N GLY A 14 -14.40 4.39 7.00
CA GLY A 14 -15.40 3.87 7.92
C GLY A 14 -14.80 3.22 9.16
N GLN A 15 -14.85 3.94 10.29
CA GLN A 15 -14.85 3.33 11.63
C GLN A 15 -16.21 2.66 11.85
N VAL A 16 -16.50 1.54 11.17
CA VAL A 16 -17.63 0.64 11.53
C VAL A 16 -17.64 -0.70 10.80
N ASP A 17 -16.77 -0.95 9.81
CA ASP A 17 -16.67 -2.29 9.23
C ASP A 17 -15.79 -3.17 10.13
N PRO A 18 -16.26 -4.32 10.62
CA PRO A 18 -15.41 -5.32 11.29
C PRO A 18 -14.43 -6.02 10.34
N GLN A 19 -14.41 -5.63 9.07
CA GLN A 19 -13.49 -6.13 8.06
C GLN A 19 -12.11 -5.46 8.25
N ASP A 20 -11.20 -6.16 8.94
CA ASP A 20 -9.81 -5.77 9.16
C ASP A 20 -8.97 -5.87 7.87
N ASP A 21 -9.35 -5.11 6.83
CA ASP A 21 -8.77 -5.21 5.49
C ASP A 21 -7.28 -4.83 5.46
N ILE A 22 -6.87 -3.83 6.24
CA ILE A 22 -5.47 -3.37 6.27
C ILE A 22 -4.57 -4.40 6.99
N PRO A 23 -4.92 -4.91 8.18
CA PRO A 23 -4.19 -6.02 8.79
C PRO A 23 -4.05 -7.24 7.87
N LEU A 24 -5.12 -7.63 7.18
CA LEU A 24 -5.08 -8.74 6.22
C LEU A 24 -4.13 -8.43 5.05
N GLN A 25 -4.28 -7.26 4.39
CA GLN A 25 -3.39 -6.84 3.31
C GLN A 25 -1.91 -6.84 3.75
N ARG A 26 -1.63 -6.34 4.96
CA ARG A 26 -0.27 -6.31 5.50
C ARG A 26 0.31 -7.72 5.65
N ARG A 27 -0.46 -8.66 6.21
CA ARG A 27 -0.02 -10.05 6.34
C ARG A 27 0.27 -10.66 4.98
N GLU A 28 -0.66 -10.56 4.04
CA GLU A 28 -0.49 -11.16 2.70
C GLU A 28 0.70 -10.56 1.94
N CYS A 29 0.93 -9.25 2.05
CA CYS A 29 2.10 -8.61 1.45
C CYS A 29 3.41 -9.05 2.12
N GLN A 30 3.45 -9.15 3.44
CA GLN A 30 4.65 -9.62 4.15
C GLN A 30 4.96 -11.08 3.81
N ASP A 31 3.95 -11.95 3.85
CA ASP A 31 4.08 -13.37 3.49
C ASP A 31 4.55 -13.56 2.04
N PHE A 32 4.20 -12.62 1.15
CA PHE A 32 4.68 -12.64 -0.23
C PHE A 32 6.14 -12.18 -0.36
N ILE A 33 6.52 -11.12 0.37
CA ILE A 33 7.91 -10.60 0.39
C ILE A 33 8.86 -11.64 0.99
N ASP A 34 8.48 -12.31 2.08
CA ASP A 34 9.30 -13.30 2.78
C ASP A 34 9.62 -14.52 1.91
N LYS A 35 8.83 -14.77 0.84
CA LYS A 35 9.07 -15.82 -0.14
C LYS A 35 10.06 -15.42 -1.25
N GLN A 36 10.57 -14.19 -1.26
CA GLN A 36 11.47 -13.69 -2.29
C GLN A 36 12.89 -13.54 -1.75
N ASP A 37 13.83 -14.30 -2.33
CA ASP A 37 15.21 -14.40 -1.83
C ASP A 37 16.01 -13.07 -1.85
N ASP A 38 15.65 -12.12 -2.72
CA ASP A 38 16.40 -10.86 -2.93
C ASP A 38 15.57 -9.60 -2.58
N TRP A 39 14.49 -9.73 -1.80
CA TRP A 39 13.64 -8.58 -1.46
C TRP A 39 13.87 -8.16 -0.02
N ILE A 40 13.89 -6.84 0.21
CA ILE A 40 13.87 -6.25 1.54
C ILE A 40 12.70 -5.27 1.62
N PHE A 41 11.81 -5.55 2.56
CA PHE A 41 10.77 -4.60 2.95
C PHE A 41 11.42 -3.34 3.55
N PHE A 42 11.09 -2.19 2.98
CA PHE A 42 11.67 -0.90 3.34
C PHE A 42 10.67 0.02 4.03
N GLU A 43 9.41 0.05 3.60
CA GLU A 43 8.41 0.99 4.12
C GLU A 43 6.96 0.54 3.78
N GLU A 44 5.98 0.98 4.57
CA GLU A 44 4.55 0.90 4.21
C GLU A 44 3.90 2.28 4.09
N ARG A 45 2.91 2.41 3.19
CA ARG A 45 2.07 3.60 3.01
C ARG A 45 0.60 3.21 3.12
N LEU A 46 -0.23 4.12 3.63
CA LEU A 46 -1.66 3.89 3.83
C LEU A 46 -2.53 4.97 3.17
N GLU A 47 -3.58 4.53 2.48
CA GLU A 47 -4.61 5.39 1.90
C GLU A 47 -6.00 4.98 2.40
N LYS A 48 -6.51 5.68 3.43
CA LYS A 48 -7.84 5.44 3.99
C LYS A 48 -8.86 6.44 3.43
N GLY A 49 -10.01 5.96 2.96
CA GLY A 49 -10.97 6.80 2.19
C GLY A 49 -10.54 7.05 0.74
N VAL A 50 -9.53 6.31 0.31
CA VAL A 50 -8.84 6.23 -0.98
C VAL A 50 -9.57 5.65 -2.17
N SER A 51 -10.75 6.07 -2.67
CA SER A 51 -11.37 5.33 -3.80
C SER A 51 -10.49 5.28 -5.08
N GLY A 52 -10.01 4.10 -5.48
CA GLY A 52 -9.19 3.94 -6.69
C GLY A 52 -9.98 4.14 -8.00
N TYR A 53 -11.31 4.12 -7.93
CA TYR A 53 -12.20 4.41 -9.06
C TYR A 53 -12.55 5.90 -9.14
N LYS A 54 -12.86 6.54 -8.00
CA LYS A 54 -13.33 7.93 -7.97
C LYS A 54 -12.19 8.95 -7.88
N THR A 55 -11.05 8.57 -7.31
CA THR A 55 -9.92 9.46 -7.10
C THR A 55 -8.85 9.20 -8.16
N ALA A 56 -8.65 10.18 -9.04
CA ALA A 56 -7.61 10.12 -10.06
C ALA A 56 -6.21 9.98 -9.44
N THR A 57 -5.30 9.29 -10.12
CA THR A 57 -3.92 9.05 -9.67
C THR A 57 -3.17 10.33 -9.33
N GLY A 58 -3.36 11.40 -10.12
CA GLY A 58 -2.75 12.72 -9.87
C GLY A 58 -3.26 13.45 -8.62
N LYS A 59 -4.20 12.86 -7.86
CA LYS A 59 -4.71 13.38 -6.59
C LYS A 59 -4.43 12.41 -5.42
N ARG A 60 -3.52 11.45 -5.62
CA ARG A 60 -3.18 10.41 -4.66
C ARG A 60 -1.73 10.58 -4.23
N ASP A 61 -1.53 11.36 -3.18
CA ASP A 61 -0.20 11.77 -2.69
C ASP A 61 0.72 10.56 -2.50
N ALA A 62 0.23 9.50 -1.85
CA ALA A 62 1.01 8.29 -1.64
C ALA A 62 1.49 7.64 -2.95
N ILE A 63 0.64 7.55 -3.98
CA ILE A 63 1.05 7.00 -5.28
C ILE A 63 2.05 7.91 -5.99
N ILE A 64 1.84 9.23 -5.93
CA ILE A 64 2.75 10.20 -6.57
C ILE A 64 4.13 10.11 -5.93
N GLU A 65 4.20 10.06 -4.60
CA GLU A 65 5.45 9.91 -3.87
C GLU A 65 6.13 8.57 -4.18
N ILE A 66 5.38 7.46 -4.18
CA ILE A 66 5.91 6.13 -4.53
C ILE A 66 6.51 6.12 -5.93
N ARG A 67 5.81 6.76 -6.89
CA ARG A 67 6.31 6.90 -8.25
C ARG A 67 7.62 7.69 -8.27
N ASN A 68 7.67 8.84 -7.60
CA ASN A 68 8.87 9.67 -7.54
C ASN A 68 10.05 8.93 -6.88
N MET A 69 9.79 8.11 -5.86
CA MET A 69 10.81 7.27 -5.22
C MET A 69 11.33 6.15 -6.15
N ALA A 70 10.49 5.63 -7.03
CA ALA A 70 10.85 4.57 -7.96
C ALA A 70 11.56 5.06 -9.23
N GLU A 71 11.40 6.34 -9.58
CA GLU A 71 12.07 6.98 -10.73
C GLU A 71 13.49 7.49 -10.38
N GLN A 72 13.93 7.39 -9.12
CA GLN A 72 15.29 7.70 -8.65
C GLN A 72 16.21 6.48 -8.74
#